data_AF-A0A4U9XNP0-F1
#
_entry.id   AF-A0A4U9XNP0-F1
#
_cell.length_a   1.000
_cell.length_b   1.000
_cell.length_c   1.000
_cell.angle_alpha   90.00
_cell.angle_beta   90.00
_cell.angle_gamma   90.00
#
_symmetry.space_group_name_H-M   'P 1'
#
loop_
_entity.id
_entity.type
_entity.pdbx_description
1 polymer ?
#
loop_
_entity_poly.entity_id
_entity_poly.type
_entity_poly.pdbx_seq_one_letter_code
_entity_poly.pdbx_strand_id
1 'polypeptide(L)'
;MDIRQVRETIEMIEEQHFDIRTITMGISLLDCFDPDIDRAAEKIYQKITKKASNLVAVGDEIAAELGIPIVNKRVSVTPKR
;
A
#
# COMPACT_ATOMS: atom_id res chain seq x y z
N MET A 1 -10.53 16.78 10.55
CA MET A 1 -10.18 15.70 11.49
C MET A 1 -9.89 16.36 12.83
N ASP A 2 -10.53 15.94 13.91
CA ASP A 2 -10.41 16.57 15.24
C ASP A 2 -9.10 16.13 15.93
N ILE A 3 -8.34 17.07 16.49
CA ILE A 3 -7.09 16.81 17.23
C ILE A 3 -7.29 15.83 18.40
N ARG A 4 -8.48 15.81 18.98
CA ARG A 4 -8.82 14.90 20.09
C ARG A 4 -8.85 13.44 19.64
N GLN A 5 -9.41 13.16 18.45
CA GLN A 5 -9.43 11.81 17.89
C GLN A 5 -8.03 11.29 17.56
N VAL A 6 -7.14 12.17 17.09
CA VAL A 6 -5.74 11.81 16.82
C VAL A 6 -5.05 11.37 18.11
N ARG A 7 -5.23 12.12 19.21
CA ARG A 7 -4.64 11.79 20.52
C ARG A 7 -5.20 10.51 21.14
N GLU A 8 -6.53 10.32 21.12
CA GLU A 8 -7.15 9.06 21.60
C GLU A 8 -6.65 7.85 20.81
N THR A 9 -6.48 7.99 19.48
CA THR A 9 -5.98 6.89 18.65
C THR A 9 -4.53 6.54 18.99
N ILE A 10 -3.69 7.53 19.29
CA ILE A 10 -2.30 7.33 19.71
C ILE A 10 -2.24 6.62 21.07
N GLU A 11 -3.01 7.08 22.07
CA GLU A 11 -3.06 6.44 23.40
C GLU A 11 -3.56 4.98 23.33
N MET A 12 -4.58 4.70 22.51
CA MET A 12 -5.07 3.33 22.31
C MET A 12 -4.05 2.40 21.64
N ILE A 13 -3.24 2.94 20.73
CA ILE A 13 -2.18 2.21 20.02
C ILE A 13 -1.07 1.81 20.99
N GLU A 14 -0.62 2.75 21.85
CA GLU A 14 0.46 2.50 22.80
C GLU A 14 0.05 1.49 23.89
N GLU A 15 -1.19 1.54 24.37
CA GLU A 15 -1.64 0.64 25.45
C GLU A 15 -1.98 -0.79 24.98
N GLN A 16 -2.41 -0.99 23.72
CA GLN A 16 -2.97 -2.26 23.26
C GLN A 16 -2.10 -3.08 22.28
N HIS A 17 -0.86 -2.66 22.01
CA HIS A 17 0.09 -3.38 21.14
C HIS A 17 -0.50 -3.72 19.75
N PHE A 18 -1.29 -2.82 19.17
CA PHE A 18 -1.91 -3.05 17.87
C PHE A 18 -0.85 -3.14 16.78
N ASP A 19 -0.85 -4.21 15.97
CA ASP A 19 -0.03 -4.34 14.77
C ASP A 19 -0.85 -4.02 13.50
N ILE A 20 -0.24 -3.32 12.54
CA ILE A 20 -0.87 -3.16 11.22
C ILE A 20 -0.58 -4.42 10.41
N ARG A 21 -1.61 -5.26 10.24
CA ARG A 21 -1.47 -6.55 9.51
C ARG A 21 -1.09 -6.36 8.06
N THR A 22 -1.67 -5.38 7.37
CA THR A 22 -1.34 -5.12 5.96
C THR A 22 -1.66 -3.70 5.55
N ILE A 23 -0.80 -3.12 4.73
CA ILE A 23 -1.16 -2.03 3.81
C ILE A 23 -1.28 -2.60 2.41
N THR A 24 -2.25 -2.12 1.63
CA THR A 24 -2.46 -2.58 0.25
C THR A 24 -2.61 -1.39 -0.69
N MET A 25 -1.79 -1.33 -1.74
CA MET A 25 -1.97 -0.38 -2.83
C MET A 25 -2.77 -1.03 -3.96
N GLY A 26 -3.94 -0.47 -4.26
CA GLY A 26 -4.74 -0.88 -5.42
C GLY A 26 -4.26 -0.20 -6.70
N ILE A 27 -3.92 -0.97 -7.73
CA ILE A 27 -3.48 -0.46 -9.03
C ILE A 27 -4.45 -0.92 -10.12
N SER A 28 -5.11 0.04 -10.76
CA SER A 28 -5.95 -0.23 -11.92
C SER A 28 -5.09 -0.66 -13.12
N LEU A 29 -5.48 -1.73 -13.82
CA LEU A 29 -4.81 -2.19 -15.05
C LEU A 29 -5.63 -1.94 -16.32
N LEU A 30 -6.75 -1.22 -16.24
CA LEU A 30 -7.67 -1.01 -17.37
C LEU A 30 -7.01 -0.27 -18.55
N ASP A 31 -6.06 0.62 -18.28
CA ASP A 31 -5.26 1.35 -19.26
C ASP A 31 -4.05 0.55 -19.79
N CYS A 32 -3.79 -0.64 -19.22
CA CYS A 32 -2.74 -1.54 -19.70
C CYS A 32 -3.23 -2.51 -20.78
N PHE A 33 -4.46 -2.34 -21.28
CA PHE A 33 -4.99 -3.15 -22.38
C PHE A 33 -4.13 -2.96 -23.63
N ASP A 34 -3.80 -4.09 -24.27
CA ASP A 34 -3.10 -4.12 -25.54
C ASP A 34 -3.53 -5.41 -26.28
N PRO A 35 -3.77 -5.34 -27.61
CA PRO A 35 -4.03 -6.54 -28.41
C PRO A 35 -2.84 -7.53 -28.43
N ASP A 36 -1.62 -7.03 -28.23
CA ASP A 36 -0.42 -7.85 -28.07
C ASP A 36 -0.18 -8.13 -26.57
N ILE A 37 -0.19 -9.42 -26.21
CA ILE A 37 -0.07 -9.86 -24.82
C ILE A 37 1.28 -9.47 -24.20
N ASP A 38 2.36 -9.45 -24.98
CA ASP A 38 3.69 -9.11 -24.48
C ASP A 38 3.77 -7.61 -24.18
N ARG A 39 3.15 -6.79 -25.03
CA ARG A 39 3.01 -5.35 -24.78
C ARG A 39 2.12 -5.05 -23.58
N ALA A 40 1.02 -5.80 -23.41
CA ALA A 40 0.18 -5.68 -22.22
C ALA A 40 0.95 -6.05 -20.94
N ALA A 41 1.77 -7.11 -20.98
CA ALA A 41 2.60 -7.51 -19.86
C ALA A 41 3.62 -6.43 -19.48
N GLU A 42 4.30 -5.84 -20.48
CA GLU A 42 5.26 -4.75 -20.27
C GLU A 42 4.58 -3.52 -19.65
N LYS A 43 3.42 -3.10 -20.17
CA LYS A 43 2.64 -1.98 -19.62
C LYS A 43 2.28 -2.21 -18.15
N ILE A 44 1.87 -3.42 -17.79
CA ILE A 44 1.52 -3.78 -16.42
C ILE A 44 2.75 -3.71 -15.52
N TYR A 45 3.87 -4.30 -15.95
CA TYR A 45 5.12 -4.30 -15.19
C TYR A 45 5.58 -2.87 -14.91
N GLN A 46 5.65 -2.03 -15.93
CA GLN A 46 6.03 -0.62 -15.80
C GLN A 46 5.09 0.15 -14.89
N LYS A 47 3.78 -0.09 -14.99
CA LYS A 47 2.80 0.61 -14.15
C LYS A 47 2.91 0.22 -12.68
N ILE A 48 3.02 -1.07 -12.37
CA ILE A 48 3.13 -1.56 -10.99
C ILE A 48 4.43 -1.05 -10.36
N THR A 49 5.57 -1.24 -11.04
CA THR A 49 6.87 -0.82 -10.51
C THR A 49 6.96 0.69 -10.31
N LYS A 50 6.38 1.49 -11.23
CA LYS A 50 6.36 2.95 -11.10
C LYS A 50 5.44 3.44 -9.98
N LYS A 51 4.25 2.85 -9.82
CA LYS A 51 3.25 3.32 -8.83
C LYS A 51 3.56 2.84 -7.42
N ALA A 52 4.09 1.63 -7.28
CA ALA A 52 4.43 1.04 -5.99
C ALA A 52 5.91 1.23 -5.59
N SER A 53 6.69 2.01 -6.34
CA SER A 53 8.15 2.16 -6.14
C SER A 53 8.53 2.51 -4.69
N ASN A 54 7.70 3.32 -4.04
CA ASN A 54 7.96 3.83 -2.69
C ASN A 54 7.09 3.15 -1.63
N LEU A 55 6.23 2.19 -1.99
CA LEU A 55 5.27 1.58 -1.07
C LEU A 55 5.97 0.97 0.16
N VAL A 56 7.12 0.33 -0.06
CA VAL A 56 7.87 -0.30 1.03
C VAL A 56 8.57 0.73 1.90
N ALA A 57 9.35 1.62 1.28
CA ALA A 57 10.09 2.65 1.99
C ALA A 57 9.18 3.52 2.86
N VAL A 58 8.08 4.01 2.31
CA VAL A 58 7.10 4.83 3.05
C VAL A 58 6.40 4.02 4.13
N GLY A 59 6.09 2.75 3.85
CA GLY A 59 5.50 1.87 4.87
C GLY A 59 6.44 1.61 6.05
N ASP A 60 7.75 1.51 5.81
CA ASP A 60 8.75 1.34 6.87
C ASP A 60 8.99 2.64 7.65
N GLU A 61 8.98 3.79 6.97
CA GLU A 61 9.05 5.11 7.60
C GLU A 61 7.86 5.33 8.54
N ILE A 62 6.63 5.06 8.09
CA ILE A 62 5.42 5.15 8.92
C ILE A 62 5.50 4.19 10.12
N ALA A 63 6.00 2.96 9.91
CA ALA A 63 6.15 1.99 11.00
C ALA A 63 7.14 2.49 12.07
N ALA A 64 8.22 3.15 11.65
CA ALA A 64 9.21 3.74 12.56
C ALA A 64 8.66 4.96 13.31
N GLU A 65 7.93 5.86 12.63
CA GLU A 65 7.33 7.05 13.24
C GLU A 65 6.27 6.71 14.28
N LEU A 66 5.44 5.69 14.03
CA LEU A 66 4.36 5.29 14.92
C LEU A 66 4.80 4.28 16.00
N GLY A 67 6.01 3.72 15.90
CA GLY A 67 6.48 2.68 16.82
C GLY A 67 5.71 1.34 16.69
N ILE A 68 4.99 1.13 15.58
CA ILE A 68 4.14 -0.05 15.34
C ILE A 68 4.62 -0.81 14.09
N PRO A 69 4.75 -2.14 14.12
CA PRO A 69 5.09 -2.90 12.93
C PRO A 69 3.95 -2.89 11.88
N ILE A 70 4.31 -2.63 10.63
CA ILE A 70 3.48 -2.92 9.44
C ILE A 70 3.93 -4.25 8.83
N VAL A 71 3.17 -5.32 9.09
CA VAL A 71 3.56 -6.71 8.80
C VAL A 71 3.60 -7.01 7.30
N ASN A 72 2.61 -6.56 6.54
CA ASN A 72 2.52 -6.82 5.10
C ASN A 72 2.36 -5.54 4.28
N LYS A 73 3.00 -5.51 3.11
CA LYS A 73 2.93 -4.42 2.15
C LYS A 73 2.59 -5.03 0.80
N ARG A 74 1.33 -4.92 0.37
CA ARG A 74 0.79 -5.67 -0.77
C ARG A 74 0.34 -4.74 -1.89
N VAL A 75 0.28 -5.30 -3.09
CA VAL A 75 -0.37 -4.68 -4.24
C VAL A 75 -1.54 -5.55 -4.66
N SER A 76 -2.69 -4.95 -4.91
CA SER A 76 -3.83 -5.59 -5.56
C SER A 76 -4.05 -4.94 -6.92
N VAL A 77 -4.54 -5.74 -7.88
CA VAL A 77 -4.70 -5.29 -9.27
C VAL A 77 -6.08 -5.61 -9.80
N THR A 78 -6.52 -4.88 -10.84
CA THR A 78 -7.73 -5.21 -11.59
C THR A 78 -7.66 -6.66 -12.11
N PRO A 79 -8.70 -7.49 -11.90
CA PRO A 79 -8.74 -8.84 -12.45
C PRO A 79 -8.51 -8.83 -13.96
N LYS A 80 -7.65 -9.72 -14.44
CA LYS A 80 -7.53 -10.02 -15.87
C LYS A 80 -8.81 -10.71 -16.31
N ARG A 81 -9.56 -10.08 -17.21
CA ARG A 81 -10.63 -10.72 -17.98
C ARG A 81 -10.08 -11.26 -19.28
#